data_AF-A0A3M1RD26-F1
#
_entry.id   AF-A0A3M1RD26-F1
#
_cell.length_a   1.000
_cell.length_b   1.000
_cell.length_c   1.000
_cell.angle_alpha   90.00
_cell.angle_beta   90.00
_cell.angle_gamma   90.00
#
_symmetry.space_group_name_H-M   'P 1'
#
loop_
_entity.id
_entity.type
_entity.pdbx_description
1 polymer ?
#
loop_
_entity_poly.entity_id
_entity_poly.type
_entity_poly.pdbx_seq_one_letter_code
_entity_poly.pdbx_strand_id
1 'polypeptide(L)'
;MLRSNRRRFLGQSAVALGMTHALYAAAQPARNEKTLRLGVIGVGWYGMVDAKAALKVGGVEIAAVCDVDSSHLAAAADELKQL
;
A
#
# COMPACT_ATOMS: atom_id res chain seq x y z
N MET A 1 8.34 -27.23 -37.73
CA MET A 1 7.49 -26.70 -36.64
C MET A 1 8.03 -27.19 -35.30
N LEU A 2 8.45 -26.28 -34.42
CA LEU A 2 8.88 -26.66 -33.07
C LEU A 2 7.64 -27.15 -32.28
N ARG A 3 7.59 -28.44 -31.94
CA ARG A 3 6.52 -29.01 -31.11
C ARG A 3 6.56 -28.34 -29.72
N SER A 4 5.44 -27.76 -29.31
CA SER A 4 5.26 -27.27 -27.95
C SER A 4 5.12 -28.47 -26.99
N ASN A 5 5.82 -28.42 -25.86
CA ASN A 5 5.69 -29.39 -24.77
C ASN A 5 5.40 -28.64 -23.46
N ARG A 6 4.91 -29.34 -22.43
CA ARG A 6 4.50 -28.73 -21.16
C ARG A 6 5.59 -27.85 -20.54
N ARG A 7 6.84 -28.31 -20.51
CA ARG A 7 7.97 -27.55 -19.92
C ARG A 7 8.24 -26.26 -20.68
N ARG A 8 8.18 -26.31 -22.01
CA ARG A 8 8.39 -25.17 -22.89
C ARG A 8 7.24 -24.18 -22.82
N PHE A 9 6.00 -24.67 -22.79
CA PHE A 9 4.82 -23.83 -22.58
C PHE A 9 4.89 -23.09 -21.24
N LEU A 10 5.14 -23.79 -20.14
CA LEU A 10 5.25 -23.16 -18.82
C LEU A 10 6.40 -22.14 -18.74
N GLY A 11 7.57 -22.47 -19.31
CA GLY A 11 8.70 -21.54 -19.38
C GLY A 11 8.40 -20.29 -20.20
N GLN A 12 7.77 -20.44 -21.36
CA GLN A 12 7.35 -19.32 -22.20
C GLN A 12 6.28 -18.46 -21.53
N SER A 13 5.30 -19.08 -20.86
CA SER A 13 4.27 -18.36 -20.10
C SER A 13 4.88 -17.57 -18.94
N ALA A 14 5.84 -18.14 -18.19
CA ALA A 14 6.52 -17.43 -17.11
C ALA A 14 7.30 -16.20 -17.63
N VAL A 15 8.00 -16.34 -18.75
CA VAL A 15 8.70 -15.22 -19.41
C VAL A 15 7.71 -14.15 -19.88
N ALA A 16 6.61 -14.55 -20.52
CA ALA A 16 5.59 -13.62 -21.01
C ALA A 16 4.93 -12.83 -19.86
N LEU A 17 4.63 -13.51 -18.73
CA LEU A 17 4.11 -12.86 -17.53
C LEU A 17 5.13 -11.90 -16.92
N GLY A 18 6.40 -12.31 -16.82
CA GLY A 18 7.48 -11.47 -16.33
C GLY A 18 7.68 -10.21 -17.19
N MET A 19 7.67 -10.35 -18.52
CA MET A 19 7.77 -9.22 -19.45
C MET A 19 6.57 -8.27 -19.34
N THR A 20 5.35 -8.82 -19.25
CA THR A 20 4.14 -8.00 -19.05
C THR A 20 4.22 -7.18 -17.77
N HIS A 21 4.72 -7.77 -16.68
CA HIS A 21 4.89 -7.06 -15.41
C HIS A 21 5.96 -5.96 -15.48
N ALA A 22 7.10 -6.23 -16.12
CA ALA A 22 8.16 -5.24 -16.31
C ALA A 22 7.70 -4.05 -17.17
N LEU A 23 6.96 -4.32 -18.25
CA LEU A 23 6.38 -3.27 -19.10
C LEU A 23 5.32 -2.46 -18.35
N TYR A 24 4.48 -3.11 -17.54
CA TYR A 24 3.51 -2.42 -16.69
C TYR A 24 4.19 -1.49 -15.68
N ALA A 25 5.25 -1.97 -15.01
CA ALA A 25 6.01 -1.16 -14.07
C ALA A 25 6.72 0.02 -14.76
N ALA A 26 7.28 -0.19 -15.95
CA ALA A 26 7.94 0.87 -16.72
C ALA A 26 6.97 1.90 -17.33
N ALA A 27 5.71 1.51 -17.57
CA ALA A 27 4.66 2.38 -18.08
C ALA A 27 3.96 3.21 -17.00
N GLN A 28 4.21 2.92 -15.71
CA GLN A 28 3.72 3.78 -14.64
C GLN A 28 4.43 5.15 -14.77
N PRO A 29 3.68 6.26 -14.84
CA PRO A 29 4.31 7.58 -14.78
C PRO A 29 5.16 7.65 -13.52
N ALA A 30 6.29 8.37 -13.57
CA ALA A 30 7.08 8.67 -12.38
C ALA A 30 6.11 9.19 -11.32
N ARG A 31 5.82 8.35 -10.32
CA ARG A 31 4.85 8.68 -9.29
C ARG A 31 5.42 9.94 -8.67
N ASN A 32 4.68 11.05 -8.75
CA ASN A 32 5.03 12.19 -7.92
C ASN A 32 4.85 11.65 -6.50
N GLU A 33 5.96 11.23 -5.87
CA GLU A 33 6.02 10.59 -4.55
C GLU A 33 5.71 11.61 -3.46
N LYS A 34 4.72 12.47 -3.70
CA LYS A 34 4.26 13.41 -2.72
C LYS A 34 3.52 12.61 -1.67
N THR A 35 4.14 12.49 -0.50
CA THR A 35 3.54 11.89 0.68
C THR A 35 2.19 12.56 0.94
N LEU A 36 1.12 11.76 0.95
CA LEU A 36 -0.22 12.24 1.25
C LEU A 36 -0.33 12.51 2.74
N ARG A 37 -0.80 13.70 3.11
CA ARG A 37 -1.04 14.06 4.50
C ARG A 37 -2.45 13.62 4.89
N LEU A 38 -2.54 12.57 5.71
CA LEU A 38 -3.81 11.98 6.14
C LEU A 38 -4.21 12.52 7.51
N GLY A 39 -5.44 13.01 7.62
CA GLY A 39 -6.09 13.31 8.89
C GLY A 39 -7.12 12.23 9.22
N VAL A 40 -7.13 11.73 10.45
CA VAL A 40 -8.09 10.69 10.90
C VAL A 40 -9.04 11.29 11.93
N ILE A 41 -10.35 11.24 11.65
CA ILE A 41 -11.41 11.69 12.56
C ILE A 41 -12.15 10.46 13.06
N GLY A 42 -12.08 10.24 14.37
CA GLY A 42 -12.49 8.99 15.01
C GLY A 42 -11.36 7.97 14.94
N VAL A 43 -10.64 7.79 16.03
CA VAL A 43 -9.53 6.83 16.19
C VAL A 43 -9.91 5.66 17.11
N GLY A 44 -11.19 5.30 17.08
CA GLY A 44 -11.66 4.02 17.57
C GLY A 44 -11.16 2.85 16.70
N TRP A 45 -11.80 1.69 16.84
CA TRP A 45 -11.35 0.45 16.22
C TRP A 45 -11.08 0.56 14.71
N TYR A 46 -12.09 0.92 13.92
CA TYR A 46 -11.93 1.02 12.46
C TYR A 46 -11.00 2.16 12.04
N GLY A 47 -11.05 3.32 12.73
CA GLY A 47 -10.14 4.43 12.44
C GLY A 47 -8.67 4.06 12.55
N MET A 48 -8.30 3.26 13.55
CA MET A 48 -6.94 2.75 13.71
C MET A 48 -6.59 1.65 12.70
N VAL A 49 -7.55 0.77 12.34
CA VAL A 49 -7.36 -0.23 11.29
C VAL A 49 -7.04 0.46 9.95
N ASP A 50 -7.81 1.48 9.60
CA ASP A 50 -7.64 2.24 8.35
C ASP A 50 -6.34 3.04 8.35
N ALA A 51 -6.01 3.72 9.46
CA ALA A 51 -4.76 4.48 9.59
C ALA A 51 -3.52 3.58 9.42
N LYS A 52 -3.51 2.42 10.06
CA LYS A 52 -2.41 1.44 9.96
C LYS A 52 -2.32 0.83 8.56
N ALA A 53 -3.46 0.55 7.92
CA ALA A 53 -3.48 0.04 6.56
C ALA A 53 -2.92 1.08 5.58
N ALA A 54 -3.29 2.36 5.73
CA ALA A 54 -2.77 3.44 4.91
C ALA A 54 -1.24 3.57 5.05
N LEU A 55 -0.72 3.57 6.28
CA LEU A 55 0.73 3.58 6.53
C LEU A 55 1.44 2.37 5.90
N LYS A 56 0.85 1.17 6.00
CA LYS A 56 1.40 -0.06 5.42
C LYS A 56 1.45 -0.05 3.89
N VAL A 57 0.47 0.58 3.23
CA VAL A 57 0.49 0.77 1.76
C VAL A 57 1.58 1.76 1.34
N GLY A 58 1.93 2.70 2.22
CA GLY A 58 2.99 3.68 2.00
C GLY A 58 2.57 4.87 1.13
N GLY A 59 3.43 5.89 1.10
CA GLY A 59 3.14 7.16 0.41
C GLY A 59 2.16 8.06 1.17
N VAL A 60 1.98 7.83 2.47
CA VAL A 60 1.14 8.64 3.36
C VAL A 60 1.87 8.95 4.66
N GLU A 61 1.55 10.07 5.28
CA GLU A 61 1.90 10.44 6.65
C GLU A 61 0.62 10.77 7.43
N ILE A 62 0.54 10.40 8.70
CA ILE A 62 -0.56 10.85 9.55
C ILE A 62 -0.23 12.26 10.05
N ALA A 63 -0.92 13.26 9.52
CA ALA A 63 -0.68 14.66 9.86
C ALA A 63 -1.51 15.12 11.07
N ALA A 64 -2.66 14.50 11.32
CA ALA A 64 -3.52 14.82 12.45
C ALA A 64 -4.45 13.65 12.82
N VAL A 65 -4.83 13.59 14.09
CA VAL A 65 -5.85 12.68 14.61
C VAL A 65 -6.82 13.44 15.52
N CYS A 66 -8.06 12.98 15.55
CA CYS A 66 -9.13 13.56 16.37
C CYS A 66 -10.03 12.45 16.91
N ASP A 67 -10.47 12.58 18.16
CA ASP A 67 -11.51 11.76 18.77
C ASP A 67 -12.30 12.59 19.78
N VAL A 68 -13.55 12.19 20.04
CA VAL A 68 -14.36 12.76 21.11
C VAL A 68 -13.88 12.24 22.48
N ASP A 69 -13.34 11.02 22.52
CA ASP A 69 -12.77 10.42 23.71
C ASP A 69 -11.27 10.75 23.82
N SER A 70 -10.93 11.57 24.80
CA SER A 70 -9.56 12.00 25.08
C SER A 70 -8.58 10.85 25.39
N SER A 71 -9.06 9.75 25.98
CA SER A 71 -8.23 8.59 26.31
C SER A 71 -7.87 7.79 25.06
N HIS A 72 -8.86 7.58 24.18
CA HIS A 72 -8.63 6.96 22.87
C HIS A 72 -7.73 7.84 22.00
N LEU A 73 -7.96 9.15 21.98
CA LEU A 73 -7.13 10.09 21.23
C LEU A 73 -5.66 10.01 21.65
N ALA A 74 -5.39 10.04 22.97
CA ALA A 74 -4.02 9.97 23.49
C ALA A 74 -3.34 8.64 23.13
N ALA A 75 -4.01 7.52 23.38
CA ALA A 75 -3.48 6.20 23.08
C ALA A 75 -3.21 6.00 21.57
N ALA A 76 -4.14 6.40 20.72
CA ALA A 76 -4.00 6.32 19.27
C ALA A 76 -2.87 7.22 18.74
N ALA A 77 -2.76 8.44 19.25
CA ALA A 77 -1.69 9.36 18.85
C ALA A 77 -0.31 8.81 19.23
N ASP A 78 -0.17 8.18 20.41
CA ASP A 78 1.09 7.59 20.83
C ASP A 78 1.43 6.31 20.06
N GLU A 79 0.44 5.50 19.70
CA GLU A 79 0.65 4.34 18.84
C GLU A 79 1.07 4.76 17.41
N LEU A 80 0.38 5.73 16.80
CA LEU A 80 0.67 6.17 15.43
C LEU A 80 2.01 6.89 15.30
N LYS A 81 2.54 7.52 16.36
CA LYS A 81 3.89 8.11 16.37
C LYS A 81 5.00 7.06 16.29
N GLN A 82 4.71 5.80 16.63
CA GLN A 82 5.69 4.71 16.65
C GLN A 82 5.73 3.92 15.32
N LEU A 83 4.86 4.25 14.37
CA LEU A 83 4.71 3.60 13.06
C LEU A 83 5.28 4.47 11.94
#